data_AF-X1F0J6-F1
#
_entry.id   AF-X1F0J6-F1
#
_cell.length_a   1.000
_cell.length_b   1.000
_cell.length_c   1.000
_cell.angle_alpha   90.00
_cell.angle_beta   90.00
_cell.angle_gamma   90.00
#
_symmetry.space_group_name_H-M   'P 1'
#
loop_
_entity.id
_entity.type
_entity.pdbx_description
1 polymer ?
#
loop_
_entity_poly.entity_id
_entity_poly.type
_entity_poly.pdbx_seq_one_letter_code
_entity_poly.pdbx_strand_id
1 'polypeptide(L)'
;MNSRERVLVALKHKEPDHVPFDLGGTVTSGIHYTAYRNLLNYLGYEDREVKIVEIIQQLADVHEDILKKLKVDVRPIYGGLPSNWSLKIKDEEKIYNFY
;
A
#
# COMPACT_ATOMS: atom_id res chain seq x y z
N MET A 1 12.95 -10.17 -16.55
CA MET A 1 13.23 -8.74 -16.31
C MET A 1 13.15 -8.47 -14.80
N ASN A 2 13.83 -7.44 -14.29
CA ASN A 2 13.57 -6.95 -12.92
C ASN A 2 12.34 -6.01 -12.89
N SER A 3 11.87 -5.66 -11.69
CA SER A 3 10.68 -4.81 -11.52
C SER A 3 10.79 -3.45 -12.21
N ARG A 4 11.96 -2.80 -12.13
CA ARG A 4 12.19 -1.51 -12.79
C ARG A 4 12.12 -1.63 -14.31
N GLU A 5 12.77 -2.63 -14.88
CA GLU A 5 12.74 -2.91 -16.32
C GLU A 5 11.31 -3.17 -16.80
N ARG A 6 10.54 -3.97 -16.03
CA ARG A 6 9.15 -4.30 -16.31
C ARG A 6 8.26 -3.08 -16.43
N VAL A 7 8.32 -2.19 -15.43
CA VAL A 7 7.58 -0.93 -15.45
C VAL A 7 7.99 -0.06 -16.63
N LEU A 8 9.30 0.10 -16.89
CA LEU A 8 9.79 0.93 -17.99
C LEU A 8 9.45 0.38 -19.39
N VAL A 9 9.36 -0.93 -19.56
CA VAL A 9 8.92 -1.57 -20.81
C VAL A 9 7.43 -1.32 -21.04
N ALA A 10 6.59 -1.53 -20.01
CA ALA A 10 5.16 -1.27 -20.08
C ALA A 10 4.84 0.21 -20.38
N LEU A 11 5.54 1.15 -19.74
CA LEU A 11 5.40 2.59 -20.01
C LEU A 11 5.80 3.00 -21.44
N LYS A 12 6.58 2.16 -22.14
CA LYS A 12 6.92 2.35 -23.56
C LYS A 12 5.94 1.64 -24.49
N HIS A 13 4.80 1.18 -23.98
CA HIS A 13 3.78 0.42 -24.72
C HIS A 13 4.34 -0.84 -25.41
N LYS A 14 5.30 -1.51 -24.75
CA LYS A 14 5.85 -2.80 -25.17
C LYS A 14 5.45 -3.88 -24.17
N GLU A 15 5.28 -5.11 -24.63
CA GLU A 15 4.91 -6.25 -23.78
C GLU A 15 6.08 -6.66 -22.88
N PRO A 16 5.94 -6.59 -21.54
CA PRO A 16 6.93 -7.07 -20.57
C PRO A 16 6.80 -8.58 -20.29
N ASP A 17 7.63 -9.12 -19.40
CA ASP A 17 7.56 -10.52 -18.96
C ASP A 17 6.31 -10.87 -18.14
N HIS A 18 5.60 -9.88 -17.58
CA HIS A 18 4.21 -9.93 -17.11
C HIS A 18 3.69 -8.52 -16.81
N VAL A 19 2.37 -8.37 -16.62
CA VAL A 19 1.73 -7.10 -16.25
C VAL A 19 2.39 -6.54 -14.97
N PRO A 20 2.91 -5.31 -14.97
CA PRO A 20 3.47 -4.70 -13.76
C PRO A 20 2.44 -4.66 -12.63
N PHE A 21 2.85 -5.03 -11.42
CA PHE A 21 1.95 -5.12 -10.28
C PHE A 21 2.22 -4.02 -9.24
N ASP A 22 1.22 -3.17 -9.01
CA ASP A 22 1.19 -2.18 -7.93
C ASP A 22 0.32 -2.65 -6.76
N LEU A 23 0.89 -2.57 -5.56
CA LEU A 23 0.20 -2.69 -4.28
C LEU A 23 0.90 -1.75 -3.28
N GLY A 24 0.27 -0.61 -3.00
CA GLY A 24 0.77 0.41 -2.08
C GLY A 24 1.75 1.43 -2.69
N GLY A 25 1.89 1.49 -4.01
CA GLY A 25 2.71 2.49 -4.71
C GLY A 25 2.15 3.91 -4.67
N THR A 26 0.88 4.07 -4.31
CA THR A 26 0.21 5.36 -4.11
C THR A 26 -0.60 5.35 -2.81
N VAL A 27 -1.10 6.51 -2.40
CA VAL A 27 -1.99 6.65 -1.22
C VAL A 27 -3.36 5.96 -1.37
N THR A 28 -3.68 5.45 -2.57
CA THR A 28 -4.97 4.80 -2.87
C THR A 28 -4.84 3.40 -3.45
N SER A 29 -3.62 2.94 -3.76
CA SER A 29 -3.40 1.61 -4.37
C SER A 29 -3.05 0.52 -3.35
N GLY A 30 -3.42 0.72 -2.08
CA GLY A 30 -3.22 -0.27 -1.02
C GLY A 30 -4.28 -1.37 -1.00
N ILE A 31 -4.31 -2.11 0.11
CA ILE A 31 -5.30 -3.16 0.39
C ILE A 31 -6.01 -2.85 1.71
N HIS A 32 -7.34 -2.96 1.73
CA HIS A 32 -8.12 -2.78 2.95
C HIS A 32 -7.70 -3.79 4.03
N TYR A 33 -7.61 -3.37 5.29
CA TYR A 33 -7.07 -4.20 6.38
C TYR A 33 -7.76 -5.56 6.54
N THR A 34 -9.08 -5.64 6.35
CA THR A 34 -9.82 -6.92 6.37
C THR A 34 -9.34 -7.88 5.28
N ALA A 35 -9.20 -7.39 4.05
CA ALA A 35 -8.73 -8.21 2.94
C ALA A 35 -7.28 -8.65 3.16
N TYR A 36 -6.46 -7.77 3.75
CA TYR A 36 -5.08 -8.10 4.08
C TYR A 36 -4.98 -9.17 5.18
N ARG A 37 -5.82 -9.11 6.23
CA ARG A 37 -5.90 -10.17 7.25
C ARG A 37 -6.28 -11.51 6.63
N ASN A 38 -7.25 -11.54 5.72
CA ASN A 38 -7.64 -12.76 5.03
C ASN A 38 -6.48 -13.34 4.19
N LEU A 39 -5.71 -12.47 3.52
CA LEU A 39 -4.50 -12.88 2.80
C LEU A 39 -3.45 -13.46 3.75
N LEU A 40 -3.21 -12.83 4.90
CA LEU A 40 -2.24 -13.33 5.89
C LEU A 40 -2.66 -14.70 6.44
N ASN A 41 -3.93 -14.89 6.77
CA ASN A 41 -4.44 -16.19 7.21
C ASN A 41 -4.26 -17.27 6.15
N TYR A 42 -4.60 -16.98 4.89
CA TYR A 42 -4.39 -17.90 3.77
C TYR A 42 -2.91 -18.29 3.59
N LEU A 43 -2.00 -17.37 3.89
CA LEU A 43 -0.55 -17.58 3.81
C LEU A 43 0.08 -18.18 5.09
N GLY A 44 -0.71 -18.42 6.15
CA GLY A 44 -0.24 -18.97 7.42
C GLY A 44 0.45 -17.95 8.36
N TYR A 45 0.05 -16.67 8.31
CA TYR A 45 0.61 -15.57 9.10
C TYR A 45 -0.44 -14.91 10.03
N GLU A 46 -1.23 -15.73 10.72
CA GLU A 46 -2.41 -15.31 11.49
C GLU A 46 -2.08 -14.36 12.66
N ASP A 47 -0.89 -14.50 13.26
CA ASP A 47 -0.44 -13.72 14.42
C ASP A 47 0.18 -12.36 14.06
N ARG A 48 0.23 -12.00 12.78
CA ARG A 48 0.84 -10.73 12.37
C ARG A 48 -0.07 -9.55 12.64
N GLU A 49 0.49 -8.56 13.34
CA GLU A 49 -0.17 -7.28 13.55
C GLU A 49 -0.34 -6.55 12.20
N VAL A 50 -1.59 -6.14 11.91
CA VAL A 50 -1.89 -5.29 10.75
C VAL A 50 -2.07 -3.86 11.22
N LYS A 51 -1.17 -2.98 10.78
CA LYS A 51 -1.29 -1.53 11.00
C LYS A 51 -2.08 -0.90 9.87
N ILE A 52 -2.84 0.14 10.19
CA ILE A 52 -3.53 0.97 9.20
C ILE A 52 -2.63 2.16 8.88
N VAL A 53 -2.27 2.32 7.60
CA VAL A 53 -1.41 3.43 7.12
C VAL A 53 -2.23 4.62 6.61
N GLU A 54 -3.48 4.37 6.18
CA GLU A 54 -4.41 5.40 5.72
C GLU A 54 -5.79 5.11 6.30
N ILE A 55 -6.28 6.01 7.15
CA ILE A 55 -7.45 5.77 7.99
C ILE A 55 -8.78 5.86 7.22
N ILE A 56 -8.86 6.71 6.19
CA ILE A 56 -10.11 6.93 5.44
C ILE A 56 -10.49 5.69 4.66
N GLN A 57 -9.53 5.15 3.92
CA GLN A 57 -9.69 3.95 3.12
C GLN A 57 -9.39 2.68 3.92
N GLN A 58 -8.94 2.82 5.18
CA GLN A 58 -8.54 1.74 6.07
C GLN A 58 -7.52 0.80 5.42
N LEU A 59 -6.53 1.38 4.73
CA LEU A 59 -5.48 0.64 4.03
C LEU A 59 -4.47 0.10 5.02
N ALA A 60 -4.13 -1.18 4.87
CA ALA A 60 -3.09 -1.82 5.64
C ALA A 60 -1.70 -1.39 5.20
N ASP A 61 -0.80 -1.29 6.18
CA ASP A 61 0.64 -1.33 5.95
C ASP A 61 1.05 -2.77 5.59
N VAL A 62 1.33 -3.01 4.31
CA VAL A 62 1.65 -4.34 3.81
C VAL A 62 3.10 -4.67 4.14
N HIS A 63 3.31 -5.76 4.88
CA HIS A 63 4.64 -6.22 5.26
C HIS A 63 5.55 -6.43 4.03
N GLU A 64 6.80 -5.97 4.13
CA GLU A 64 7.76 -5.98 3.02
C GLU A 64 8.04 -7.39 2.47
N ASP A 65 8.03 -8.42 3.32
CA ASP A 65 8.20 -9.80 2.89
C ASP A 65 6.99 -10.33 2.11
N ILE A 66 5.78 -9.86 2.42
CA ILE A 66 4.57 -10.14 1.65
C ILE A 66 4.64 -9.43 0.29
N LEU A 67 5.04 -8.15 0.25
CA LEU A 67 5.25 -7.43 -1.01
C LEU A 67 6.28 -8.14 -1.91
N LYS A 68 7.38 -8.64 -1.32
CA LYS A 68 8.39 -9.45 -2.03
C LYS A 68 7.82 -10.79 -2.51
N LYS A 69 7.06 -11.51 -1.67
CA LYS A 69 6.43 -12.79 -2.01
C LYS A 69 5.46 -12.65 -3.18
N LEU A 70 4.71 -11.54 -3.20
CA LEU A 70 3.77 -11.20 -4.27
C LEU A 70 4.44 -10.57 -5.51
N LYS A 71 5.76 -10.29 -5.45
CA LYS A 71 6.53 -9.67 -6.53
C LYS A 71 5.99 -8.30 -6.97
N VAL A 72 5.56 -7.48 -6.01
CA VAL A 72 5.10 -6.10 -6.25
C VAL A 72 6.25 -5.26 -6.80
N ASP A 73 6.01 -4.54 -7.90
CA ASP A 73 7.05 -3.91 -8.71
C ASP A 73 7.43 -2.50 -8.29
N VAL A 74 6.59 -1.86 -7.48
CA VAL A 74 6.76 -0.46 -7.08
C VAL A 74 6.78 -0.32 -5.57
N ARG A 75 7.38 0.77 -5.11
CA ARG A 75 7.30 1.25 -3.73
C ARG A 75 6.98 2.74 -3.75
N PRO A 76 6.17 3.22 -2.81
CA PRO A 76 5.88 4.64 -2.71
C PRO A 76 7.12 5.39 -2.23
N ILE A 77 7.26 6.64 -2.67
CA ILE A 77 8.19 7.60 -2.07
C ILE A 77 7.34 8.69 -1.43
N TYR A 78 7.29 8.69 -0.10
CA TYR A 78 6.56 9.71 0.66
C TYR A 78 7.51 10.85 1.02
N GLY A 79 7.07 12.08 0.79
CA GLY A 79 7.66 13.23 1.48
C GLY A 79 7.34 13.08 2.96
N GLY A 80 8.37 13.04 3.81
CA GLY A 80 8.17 12.94 5.25
C GLY A 80 7.24 14.03 5.77
N LEU A 81 6.51 13.73 6.83
CA LEU A 81 5.63 14.71 7.48
C LEU A 81 6.49 15.83 8.10
N PRO A 82 5.97 17.07 8.18
CA PRO A 82 6.61 18.12 8.97
C PRO A 82 6.92 17.64 10.40
N SER A 83 8.04 18.06 10.97
CA SER A 83 8.49 17.61 12.30
C SER A 83 7.51 17.93 13.43
N ASN A 84 6.61 18.90 13.21
CA ASN A 84 5.56 19.31 14.14
C ASN A 84 4.17 18.78 13.75
N TRP A 85 4.07 17.89 12.76
CA TRP A 85 2.79 17.32 12.36
C TRP A 85 2.32 16.28 13.37
N SER A 86 1.02 16.32 13.68
CA SER A 86 0.34 15.29 14.44
C SER A 86 -1.09 15.16 13.92
N LEU A 87 -1.55 13.92 13.74
CA LEU A 87 -2.91 13.66 13.27
C LEU A 87 -3.91 14.23 14.27
N LYS A 88 -4.72 15.19 13.82
CA LYS A 88 -5.87 15.68 14.58
C LYS A 88 -7.15 15.32 13.84
N ILE A 89 -8.02 14.59 14.53
CA ILE A 89 -9.34 14.24 14.03
C ILE A 89 -10.33 15.13 14.75
N LYS A 90 -11.13 15.87 13.99
CA LYS A 90 -12.26 16.65 14.52
C LYS A 90 -13.55 16.14 13.93
N ASP A 91 -14.44 15.78 14.84
CA ASP A 91 -15.82 15.45 14.54
C ASP A 91 -16.59 16.77 14.37
N GLU A 92 -17.01 17.06 13.15
CA GLU A 92 -17.99 18.11 12.86
C GLU A 92 -19.22 17.39 12.31
N GLU A 93 -20.43 17.73 12.78
CA GLU A 93 -21.68 16.94 12.69
C GLU A 93 -22.00 16.19 11.38
N LYS A 94 -21.37 16.52 10.26
CA LYS A 94 -21.54 15.86 8.95
C LYS A 94 -20.24 15.51 8.21
N ILE A 95 -19.06 15.89 8.73
CA ILE A 95 -17.75 15.73 8.07
C ILE A 95 -16.66 15.48 9.11
N TYR A 96 -15.84 14.44 8.89
CA TYR A 96 -14.58 14.30 9.60
C TYR A 96 -13.48 15.08 8.86
N ASN A 97 -12.83 16.00 9.56
CA ASN A 97 -11.66 16.72 9.03
C ASN A 97 -10.37 16.12 9.62
N PHE A 98 -9.36 15.97 8.75
CA PHE A 98 -8.04 15.44 9.07
C PHE A 98 -7.01 16.51 8.70
N TYR A 99 -6.22 16.94 9.68
CA TYR A 99 -5.19 17.97 9.54
C TYR A 99 -3.95 17.63 10.36
#